data_AF-A0A952DN82-F1
#
_entry.id   AF-A0A952DN82-F1
#
_cell.length_a   1.000
_cell.length_b   1.000
_cell.length_c   1.000
_cell.angle_alpha   90.00
_cell.angle_beta   90.00
_cell.angle_gamma   90.00
#
_symmetry.space_group_name_H-M   'P 1'
#
loop_
_entity.id
_entity.type
_entity.pdbx_description
1 polymer ?
#
loop_
_entity_poly.entity_id
_entity_poly.type
_entity_poly.pdbx_seq_one_letter_code
_entity_poly.pdbx_strand_id
1 'polypeptide(L)'
;MRIAMIGTGYVGLVSGACFSEFGHSVTCVDLNTAVIERLKAGEIPIFEPGLDDLVGRNVKAGRLTFTTDLAAGVKDADAVFIAVGTPSRRGDGHADLSYVYAAARQIAEAAPGTCVIVNKSTVPVGTATEVERIAREAAPEKAISVASNPEFLREGSAIEDFMRPDRVVCGVADDHAREVLKAIYRPLSLREVPILFTDRPTAEVIKYAANAFLAVKISFINE
;
A
#
# COMPACT_ATOMS: atom_id res chain seq x y z
N MET A 1 0.67 4.70 15.02
CA MET A 1 1.30 3.47 14.47
C MET A 1 2.44 3.89 13.56
N ARG A 2 3.46 3.04 13.46
CA ARG A 2 4.59 3.16 12.55
C ARG A 2 4.27 2.36 11.28
N ILE A 3 4.27 3.03 10.15
CA ILE A 3 3.92 2.45 8.85
C ILE A 3 5.11 2.59 7.92
N ALA A 4 5.52 1.50 7.28
CA ALA A 4 6.42 1.57 6.14
C ALA A 4 5.62 1.44 4.84
N MET A 5 5.98 2.21 3.82
CA MET A 5 5.36 2.20 2.50
C MET A 5 6.42 1.86 1.46
N ILE A 6 6.37 0.66 0.90
CA ILE A 6 7.33 0.18 -0.09
C ILE A 6 6.82 0.53 -1.48
N GLY A 7 7.58 1.39 -2.17
CA GLY A 7 7.21 2.01 -3.44
C GLY A 7 6.77 3.45 -3.25
N THR A 8 7.36 4.36 -4.01
CA THR A 8 7.06 5.80 -4.03
C THR A 8 6.46 6.28 -5.36
N GLY A 9 5.87 5.35 -6.11
CA GLY A 9 4.99 5.68 -7.23
C GLY A 9 3.68 6.33 -6.76
N TYR A 10 2.75 6.54 -7.69
CA TYR A 10 1.49 7.25 -7.42
C TYR A 10 0.74 6.73 -6.18
N VAL A 11 0.44 5.43 -6.15
CA VAL A 11 -0.26 4.79 -5.03
C VAL A 11 0.50 4.92 -3.72
N GLY A 12 1.80 4.61 -3.73
CA GLY A 12 2.61 4.56 -2.52
C GLY A 12 2.83 5.94 -1.91
N LEU A 13 3.22 6.93 -2.73
CA LEU A 13 3.47 8.29 -2.25
C LEU A 13 2.21 8.96 -1.70
N VAL A 14 1.09 8.88 -2.43
CA VAL A 14 -0.17 9.45 -1.96
C VAL A 14 -0.64 8.76 -0.69
N SER A 15 -0.64 7.43 -0.66
CA SER A 15 -1.06 6.68 0.55
C SER A 15 -0.18 7.00 1.75
N GLY A 16 1.15 7.05 1.57
CA GLY A 16 2.08 7.38 2.63
C GLY A 16 1.88 8.80 3.18
N ALA A 17 1.70 9.77 2.30
CA ALA A 17 1.41 11.15 2.68
C ALA A 17 0.07 11.26 3.44
N CYS A 18 -1.00 10.64 2.94
CA CYS A 18 -2.30 10.67 3.62
C CYS A 18 -2.29 9.92 4.97
N PHE A 19 -1.59 8.79 5.09
CA PHE A 19 -1.43 8.13 6.38
C PHE A 19 -0.65 9.00 7.38
N SER A 20 0.35 9.75 6.92
CA SER A 20 1.06 10.69 7.80
C SER A 20 0.17 11.84 8.27
N GLU A 21 -0.77 12.29 7.42
CA GLU A 21 -1.80 13.29 7.77
C GLU A 21 -2.80 12.76 8.80
N PHE A 22 -3.11 11.46 8.77
CA PHE A 22 -3.87 10.77 9.82
C PHE A 22 -3.12 10.66 11.15
N GLY A 23 -1.87 11.13 11.24
CA GLY A 23 -1.07 11.15 12.46
C GLY A 23 -0.19 9.90 12.64
N HIS A 24 -0.09 9.02 11.65
CA HIS A 24 0.85 7.90 11.68
C HIS A 24 2.28 8.39 11.43
N SER A 25 3.27 7.66 11.96
CA SER A 25 4.66 7.84 11.59
C SER A 25 4.93 6.98 10.36
N VAL A 26 5.23 7.59 9.23
CA VAL A 26 5.35 6.92 7.94
C VAL A 26 6.77 7.03 7.39
N THR A 27 7.32 5.90 6.96
CA THR A 27 8.57 5.82 6.21
C THR A 27 8.30 5.26 4.83
N CYS A 28 8.47 6.10 3.81
CA CYS A 28 8.38 5.69 2.41
C CYS A 28 9.76 5.18 1.94
N VAL A 29 9.77 4.00 1.33
CA VAL A 29 10.97 3.29 0.88
C VAL A 29 10.91 3.06 -0.62
N ASP A 30 11.97 3.40 -1.34
CA ASP A 30 12.10 3.08 -2.76
C ASP A 30 13.56 2.76 -3.12
N LEU A 31 13.79 1.83 -4.05
CA LEU A 31 15.14 1.52 -4.53
C LEU A 31 15.70 2.61 -5.44
N ASN A 32 14.82 3.44 -6.03
CA ASN A 32 15.24 4.53 -6.89
C ASN A 32 15.79 5.70 -6.06
N THR A 33 17.11 5.73 -5.92
CA THR A 33 17.83 6.77 -5.17
C THR A 33 17.52 8.17 -5.69
N ALA A 34 17.40 8.35 -7.02
CA ALA A 34 17.10 9.66 -7.60
C ALA A 34 15.69 10.16 -7.20
N VAL A 35 14.72 9.26 -7.08
CA VAL A 35 13.37 9.61 -6.60
C VAL A 35 13.40 9.98 -5.12
N ILE A 36 14.09 9.21 -4.29
CA ILE A 36 14.20 9.48 -2.86
C ILE A 36 14.91 10.81 -2.57
N GLU A 37 16.01 11.12 -3.27
CA GLU A 37 16.73 12.39 -3.07
C GLU A 37 15.88 13.59 -3.49
N ARG A 38 15.09 13.48 -4.57
CA ARG A 38 14.11 14.51 -4.96
C ARG A 38 13.04 14.70 -3.88
N LEU A 39 12.47 13.62 -3.36
CA LEU A 39 11.47 13.68 -2.29
C LEU A 39 12.02 14.31 -1.01
N LYS A 40 13.27 13.99 -0.64
CA LYS A 40 13.97 14.63 0.49
C LYS A 40 14.22 16.12 0.26
N ALA A 41 14.43 16.53 -0.99
CA ALA A 41 14.54 17.94 -1.37
C ALA A 41 13.18 18.66 -1.46
N GLY A 42 12.06 17.96 -1.22
CA GLY A 42 10.70 18.51 -1.34
C GLY A 42 10.16 18.54 -2.77
N GLU A 43 10.83 17.90 -3.72
CA GLU A 43 10.38 17.79 -5.11
C GLU A 43 9.52 16.54 -5.30
N ILE A 44 8.27 16.74 -5.72
CA ILE A 44 7.34 15.62 -5.97
C ILE A 44 7.55 15.08 -7.40
N PRO A 45 7.82 13.77 -7.57
CA PRO A 45 8.15 13.18 -8.87
C PRO A 45 6.94 12.87 -9.75
N ILE A 46 5.73 13.09 -9.26
CA ILE A 46 4.43 12.82 -9.91
C ILE A 46 3.56 14.08 -9.88
N PHE A 47 2.59 14.16 -10.78
CA PHE A 47 1.58 15.22 -10.73
C PHE A 47 0.36 14.72 -9.95
N GLU A 48 0.09 15.32 -8.80
CA GLU A 48 -1.13 15.13 -8.03
C GLU A 48 -1.46 16.43 -7.29
N PRO A 49 -2.62 17.07 -7.53
CA PRO A 49 -2.95 18.35 -6.93
C PRO A 49 -2.88 18.35 -5.38
N GLY A 50 -2.07 19.24 -4.81
CA GLY A 50 -1.91 19.41 -3.35
C GLY A 50 -0.99 18.39 -2.66
N LEU A 51 -0.35 17.49 -3.41
CA LEU A 51 0.54 16.48 -2.83
C LEU A 51 1.85 17.07 -2.29
N ASP A 52 2.37 18.11 -2.94
CA ASP A 52 3.53 18.88 -2.51
C ASP A 52 3.33 19.51 -1.14
N ASP A 53 2.20 20.21 -0.94
CA ASP A 53 1.82 20.79 0.35
C ASP A 53 1.61 19.71 1.42
N LEU A 54 0.94 18.61 1.08
CA LEU A 54 0.67 17.51 1.99
C LEU A 54 1.96 16.83 2.49
N VAL A 55 2.88 16.54 1.57
CA VAL A 55 4.20 15.96 1.88
C VAL A 55 5.01 16.96 2.71
N GLY A 56 5.10 18.22 2.28
CA GLY A 56 5.87 19.25 2.96
C GLY A 56 5.44 19.45 4.42
N ARG A 57 4.13 19.50 4.70
CA ARG A 57 3.60 19.61 6.06
C ARG A 57 3.97 18.41 6.93
N ASN A 58 3.87 17.19 6.40
CA ASN A 58 4.12 15.98 7.19
C ASN A 58 5.60 15.66 7.39
N VAL A 59 6.46 16.03 6.43
CA VAL A 59 7.91 16.01 6.60
C VAL A 59 8.31 17.01 7.69
N LYS A 60 7.83 18.25 7.61
CA LYS A 60 8.08 19.28 8.64
C LYS A 60 7.60 18.87 10.03
N ALA A 61 6.49 18.13 10.11
CA ALA A 61 5.96 17.61 11.36
C ALA A 61 6.68 16.34 11.86
N GLY A 62 7.68 15.83 11.13
CA GLY A 62 8.43 14.63 11.50
C GLY A 62 7.63 13.33 11.40
N ARG A 63 6.50 13.33 10.67
CA ARG A 63 5.62 12.17 10.49
C ARG A 63 5.82 11.45 9.17
N LEU A 64 6.52 12.05 8.21
CA LEU A 64 6.82 11.44 6.92
C LEU A 64 8.32 11.51 6.67
N THR A 65 8.92 10.37 6.35
CA THR A 65 10.34 10.25 6.01
C THR A 65 10.53 9.39 4.77
N PHE A 66 11.66 9.58 4.09
CA PHE A 66 12.00 8.88 2.84
C PHE A 66 13.39 8.23 2.95
N THR A 67 13.52 6.99 2.50
CA THR A 67 14.79 6.27 2.52
C THR A 67 14.89 5.28 1.35
N THR A 68 16.11 4.89 1.00
CA THR A 68 16.38 3.76 0.11
C THR A 68 16.68 2.47 0.89
N ASP A 69 16.89 2.58 2.20
CA ASP A 69 17.18 1.45 3.08
C ASP A 69 15.87 0.84 3.61
N LEU A 70 15.50 -0.30 3.03
CA LEU A 70 14.31 -1.05 3.45
C LEU A 70 14.44 -1.54 4.88
N ALA A 71 15.60 -2.07 5.28
CA ALA A 71 15.79 -2.63 6.61
C ALA A 71 15.61 -1.56 7.69
N ALA A 72 16.19 -0.37 7.47
CA ALA A 72 15.95 0.78 8.35
C ALA A 72 14.48 1.24 8.32
N GLY A 73 13.83 1.23 7.16
CA GLY A 73 12.45 1.67 7.00
C GLY A 73 11.42 0.77 7.69
N VAL A 74 11.67 -0.55 7.76
CA VAL A 74 10.73 -1.52 8.33
C VAL A 74 11.07 -1.93 9.77
N LYS A 75 12.24 -1.56 10.29
CA LYS A 75 12.80 -2.04 11.56
C LYS A 75 11.82 -2.02 12.74
N ASP A 76 11.00 -0.98 12.84
CA ASP A 76 10.02 -0.82 13.91
C ASP A 76 8.57 -0.71 13.37
N ALA A 77 8.31 -1.14 12.15
CA ALA A 77 7.00 -0.98 11.53
C ALA A 77 5.95 -1.89 12.19
N ASP A 78 4.78 -1.30 12.51
CA ASP A 78 3.59 -2.06 12.92
C ASP A 78 2.90 -2.67 11.68
N ALA A 79 2.96 -1.95 10.56
CA ALA A 79 2.46 -2.40 9.27
C ALA A 79 3.38 -1.95 8.13
N VAL A 80 3.57 -2.81 7.13
CA VAL A 80 4.36 -2.53 5.94
C VAL A 80 3.48 -2.72 4.71
N PHE A 81 3.20 -1.63 3.99
CA PHE A 81 2.42 -1.66 2.76
C PHE A 81 3.32 -1.88 1.57
N ILE A 82 2.97 -2.87 0.73
CA ILE A 82 3.60 -3.09 -0.57
C ILE A 82 2.77 -2.37 -1.62
N ALA A 83 3.30 -1.28 -2.15
CA ALA A 83 2.68 -0.41 -3.16
C ALA A 83 3.57 -0.27 -4.42
N VAL A 84 4.34 -1.32 -4.73
CA VAL A 84 5.19 -1.39 -5.93
C VAL A 84 4.34 -1.67 -7.19
N GLY A 85 4.88 -1.35 -8.36
CA GLY A 85 4.20 -1.59 -9.63
C GLY A 85 4.01 -3.09 -9.92
N THR A 86 2.90 -3.41 -10.60
CA THR A 86 2.57 -4.75 -11.11
C THR A 86 2.32 -4.69 -12.62
N PRO A 87 3.32 -4.28 -13.43
CA PRO A 87 3.14 -4.10 -14.86
C PRO A 87 2.77 -5.43 -15.54
N SER A 88 2.17 -5.35 -16.72
CA SER A 88 1.96 -6.54 -17.56
C SER A 88 3.29 -7.11 -18.01
N ARG A 89 3.46 -8.42 -17.80
CA ARG A 89 4.59 -9.19 -18.30
C ARG A 89 4.59 -9.17 -19.83
N ARG A 90 5.78 -8.95 -20.39
CA ARG A 90 5.98 -9.02 -21.85
C ARG A 90 5.70 -10.44 -22.33
N GLY A 91 4.81 -10.58 -23.31
CA GLY A 91 4.50 -11.84 -23.98
C GLY A 91 3.07 -12.30 -23.71
N ASP A 92 2.71 -12.54 -22.46
CA ASP A 92 1.43 -13.16 -22.08
C ASP A 92 0.45 -12.24 -21.34
N GLY A 93 0.88 -11.02 -20.99
CA GLY A 93 0.01 -10.00 -20.41
C GLY A 93 -0.34 -10.21 -18.92
N HIS A 94 0.14 -11.30 -18.31
CA HIS A 94 -0.04 -11.56 -16.88
C HIS A 94 0.63 -10.49 -16.02
N ALA A 95 0.13 -10.25 -14.81
CA ALA A 95 0.78 -9.31 -13.88
C ALA A 95 2.18 -9.80 -13.48
N ASP A 96 3.17 -8.93 -13.57
CA ASP A 96 4.51 -9.18 -13.04
C ASP A 96 4.53 -8.95 -11.53
N LEU A 97 4.69 -10.04 -10.77
CA LEU A 97 4.69 -10.05 -9.31
C LEU A 97 6.11 -10.12 -8.72
N SER A 98 7.15 -10.07 -9.55
CA SER A 98 8.54 -10.17 -9.10
C SER A 98 8.88 -9.10 -8.05
N TYR A 99 8.42 -7.86 -8.26
CA TYR A 99 8.63 -6.76 -7.32
C TYR A 99 7.91 -6.97 -5.98
N VAL A 100 6.67 -7.47 -6.02
CA VAL A 100 5.86 -7.76 -4.82
C VAL A 100 6.52 -8.85 -3.99
N TYR A 101 6.94 -9.93 -4.64
CA TYR A 101 7.57 -11.07 -3.97
C TYR A 101 8.97 -10.76 -3.43
N ALA A 102 9.76 -9.97 -4.16
CA ALA A 102 11.04 -9.49 -3.68
C ALA A 102 10.87 -8.59 -2.45
N ALA A 103 9.92 -7.66 -2.47
CA ALA A 103 9.59 -6.82 -1.32
C ALA A 103 9.14 -7.67 -0.12
N ALA A 104 8.20 -8.61 -0.32
CA ALA A 104 7.72 -9.49 0.73
C ALA A 104 8.84 -10.25 1.45
N ARG A 105 9.80 -10.81 0.69
CA ARG A 105 10.96 -11.50 1.25
C ARG A 105 11.83 -10.57 2.10
N GLN A 106 12.21 -9.42 1.55
CA GLN A 106 13.07 -8.46 2.26
C GLN A 106 12.39 -7.90 3.52
N ILE A 107 11.08 -7.65 3.46
CA ILE A 107 10.29 -7.23 4.61
C ILE A 107 10.30 -8.31 5.69
N ALA A 108 10.05 -9.57 5.32
CA ALA A 108 10.03 -10.66 6.30
C ALA A 108 11.37 -10.84 7.04
N GLU A 109 12.48 -10.68 6.33
CA GLU A 109 13.83 -10.75 6.92
C GLU A 109 14.09 -9.59 7.91
N ALA A 110 13.67 -8.36 7.57
CA ALA A 110 14.04 -7.17 8.33
C ALA A 110 13.01 -6.65 9.35
N ALA A 111 11.72 -6.91 9.14
CA ALA A 111 10.66 -6.34 9.97
C ALA A 111 10.48 -7.10 11.31
N PRO A 112 9.84 -6.48 12.31
CA PRO A 112 9.42 -7.15 13.54
C PRO A 112 8.54 -8.37 13.24
N GLY A 113 8.66 -9.42 14.05
CA GLY A 113 7.83 -10.62 13.88
C GLY A 113 6.34 -10.41 14.13
N THR A 114 5.94 -9.26 14.69
CA THR A 114 4.55 -8.84 14.90
C THR A 114 4.06 -7.85 13.84
N CYS A 115 4.82 -7.63 12.77
CA CYS A 115 4.41 -6.71 11.70
C CYS A 115 3.31 -7.35 10.83
N VAL A 116 2.41 -6.52 10.29
CA VAL A 116 1.45 -6.91 9.24
C VAL A 116 1.97 -6.46 7.87
N ILE A 117 2.19 -7.39 6.95
CA ILE A 117 2.46 -7.06 5.53
C ILE A 117 1.12 -6.84 4.83
N VAL A 118 0.97 -5.69 4.17
CA VAL A 118 -0.28 -5.29 3.50
C VAL A 118 -0.03 -5.13 2.00
N ASN A 119 -0.61 -6.02 1.20
CA ASN A 119 -0.59 -5.89 -0.25
C ASN A 119 -1.54 -4.77 -0.68
N LYS A 120 -0.97 -3.64 -1.15
CA LYS A 120 -1.73 -2.51 -1.72
C LYS A 120 -1.67 -2.48 -3.24
N SER A 121 -0.59 -2.99 -3.83
CA SER A 121 -0.47 -3.21 -5.27
C SER A 121 -1.67 -3.98 -5.82
N THR A 122 -2.09 -3.67 -7.05
CA THR A 122 -3.12 -4.45 -7.74
C THR A 122 -2.53 -5.80 -8.14
N VAL A 123 -2.94 -6.87 -7.45
CA VAL A 123 -2.37 -8.22 -7.59
C VAL A 123 -3.45 -9.26 -7.83
N PRO A 124 -3.20 -10.29 -8.66
CA PRO A 124 -4.16 -11.37 -8.90
C PRO A 124 -4.56 -12.12 -7.61
N VAL A 125 -5.71 -12.78 -7.66
CA VAL A 125 -6.22 -13.61 -6.57
C VAL A 125 -5.21 -14.70 -6.20
N GLY A 126 -4.96 -14.86 -4.90
CA GLY A 126 -4.01 -15.82 -4.34
C GLY A 126 -2.64 -15.22 -4.03
N THR A 127 -2.36 -13.98 -4.42
CA THR A 127 -1.05 -13.34 -4.21
C THR A 127 -0.75 -13.15 -2.72
N ALA A 128 -1.73 -12.81 -1.89
CA ALA A 128 -1.55 -12.66 -0.46
C ALA A 128 -1.20 -13.99 0.23
N THR A 129 -1.73 -15.12 -0.26
CA THR A 129 -1.33 -16.46 0.21
C THR A 129 0.12 -16.76 -0.17
N GLU A 130 0.54 -16.37 -1.37
CA GLU A 130 1.92 -16.56 -1.83
C GLU A 130 2.91 -15.66 -1.07
N VAL A 131 2.52 -14.41 -0.78
CA VAL A 131 3.29 -13.50 0.08
C VAL A 131 3.45 -14.08 1.49
N GLU A 132 2.40 -14.69 2.05
CA GLU A 132 2.49 -15.38 3.34
C GLU A 132 3.46 -16.57 3.30
N ARG A 133 3.42 -17.38 2.23
CA ARG A 133 4.37 -18.48 2.03
C ARG A 133 5.81 -17.97 1.98
N ILE A 134 6.06 -16.92 1.18
CA ILE A 134 7.39 -16.30 1.05
C ILE A 134 7.88 -15.74 2.40
N ALA A 135 7.02 -15.05 3.14
CA ALA A 135 7.38 -14.49 4.44
C ALA A 135 7.76 -15.58 5.44
N ARG A 136 6.99 -16.67 5.48
CA ARG A 136 7.24 -17.84 6.34
C ARG A 136 8.54 -18.56 5.98
N GLU A 137 8.89 -18.63 4.70
CA GLU A 137 10.15 -19.23 4.25
C GLU A 137 11.36 -18.37 4.54
N ALA A 138 11.20 -17.04 4.46
CA ALA A 138 12.28 -16.09 4.69
C ALA A 138 12.59 -15.88 6.18
N ALA A 139 11.57 -15.96 7.05
CA ALA A 139 11.70 -15.79 8.50
C ALA A 139 10.77 -16.74 9.27
N PRO A 140 11.07 -18.06 9.31
CA PRO A 140 10.18 -19.08 9.89
C PRO A 140 9.91 -18.92 11.39
N GLU A 141 10.78 -18.20 12.10
CA GLU A 141 10.65 -17.86 13.51
C GLU A 141 9.68 -16.69 13.79
N LYS A 142 9.26 -15.96 12.76
CA LYS A 142 8.40 -14.77 12.88
C LYS A 142 6.95 -15.09 12.55
N ALA A 143 6.02 -14.54 13.34
CA ALA A 143 4.59 -14.68 13.17
C ALA A 143 3.99 -13.52 12.35
N ILE A 144 4.48 -13.33 11.12
CA ILE A 144 4.06 -12.22 10.25
C ILE A 144 2.68 -12.50 9.66
N SER A 145 1.73 -11.59 9.90
CA SER A 145 0.42 -11.61 9.27
C SER A 145 0.46 -10.95 7.89
N VAL A 146 -0.38 -11.42 6.97
CA VAL A 146 -0.51 -10.84 5.62
C VAL A 146 -1.96 -10.45 5.34
N ALA A 147 -2.15 -9.24 4.83
CA ALA A 147 -3.44 -8.70 4.43
C ALA A 147 -3.43 -8.20 2.98
N SER A 148 -4.62 -8.06 2.39
CA SER A 148 -4.86 -7.40 1.12
C SER A 148 -5.68 -6.13 1.36
N ASN A 149 -5.17 -4.98 0.93
CA ASN A 149 -5.85 -3.70 1.02
C ASN A 149 -5.72 -2.96 -0.33
N PRO A 150 -6.53 -3.34 -1.33
CA PRO A 150 -6.47 -2.70 -2.63
C PRO A 150 -6.79 -1.21 -2.53
N GLU A 151 -6.20 -0.44 -3.43
CA GLU A 151 -6.49 0.98 -3.60
C GLU A 151 -7.58 1.21 -4.67
N PHE A 152 -8.29 2.34 -4.63
CA PHE A 152 -9.30 2.72 -5.63
C PHE A 152 -9.13 4.19 -6.05
N LEU A 153 -7.89 4.65 -6.08
CA LEU A 153 -7.53 6.04 -6.33
C LEU A 153 -7.57 6.33 -7.83
N ARG A 154 -7.97 7.55 -8.20
CA ARG A 154 -7.89 8.04 -9.58
C ARG A 154 -6.72 9.02 -9.69
N GLU A 155 -5.99 8.95 -10.81
CA GLU A 155 -4.94 9.93 -11.13
C GLU A 155 -5.53 11.34 -11.25
N GLY A 156 -4.96 12.30 -10.52
CA GLY A 156 -5.43 13.69 -10.47
C GLY A 156 -6.45 14.01 -9.38
N SER A 157 -6.92 13.00 -8.62
CA SER A 157 -7.83 13.18 -7.48
C SER A 157 -7.59 12.19 -6.33
N ALA A 158 -6.42 11.56 -6.26
CA ALA A 158 -6.15 10.52 -5.28
C ALA A 158 -6.12 11.01 -3.85
N ILE A 159 -5.71 12.25 -3.58
CA ILE A 159 -5.76 12.76 -2.20
C ILE A 159 -7.22 12.76 -1.72
N GLU A 160 -8.15 13.29 -2.51
CA GLU A 160 -9.58 13.29 -2.14
C GLU A 160 -10.13 11.86 -2.08
N ASP A 161 -9.80 11.01 -3.06
CA ASP A 161 -10.25 9.61 -3.09
C ASP A 161 -9.73 8.81 -1.87
N PHE A 162 -8.52 9.11 -1.38
CA PHE A 162 -7.97 8.47 -0.18
C PHE A 162 -8.58 9.04 1.11
N MET A 163 -8.75 10.36 1.18
CA MET A 163 -9.23 11.05 2.38
C MET A 163 -10.74 10.94 2.55
N ARG A 164 -11.49 10.64 1.48
CA ARG A 164 -12.96 10.44 1.46
C ARG A 164 -13.35 9.29 0.52
N PRO A 165 -12.89 8.06 0.78
CA PRO A 165 -13.24 6.95 -0.09
C PRO A 165 -14.70 6.53 0.11
N ASP A 166 -15.32 5.99 -0.94
CA ASP A 166 -16.66 5.38 -0.81
C ASP A 166 -16.64 4.20 0.19
N ARG A 167 -15.50 3.51 0.26
CA ARG A 167 -15.23 2.34 1.11
C ARG A 167 -13.74 2.03 1.16
N VAL A 168 -13.29 1.42 2.24
CA VAL A 168 -11.97 0.78 2.34
C VAL A 168 -12.16 -0.73 2.37
N VAL A 169 -11.45 -1.47 1.53
CA VAL A 169 -11.52 -2.94 1.49
C VAL A 169 -10.31 -3.54 2.19
N CYS A 170 -10.53 -4.48 3.10
CA CYS A 170 -9.50 -5.14 3.89
C CYS A 170 -9.72 -6.66 3.89
N GLY A 171 -8.95 -7.38 3.11
CA GLY A 171 -8.88 -8.84 3.12
C GLY A 171 -7.89 -9.31 4.19
N VAL A 172 -8.35 -10.07 5.17
CA VAL A 172 -7.53 -10.57 6.29
C VAL A 172 -7.71 -12.07 6.50
N ALA A 173 -6.73 -12.71 7.13
CA ALA A 173 -6.77 -14.13 7.49
C ALA A 173 -6.75 -14.39 9.01
N ASP A 174 -6.46 -13.35 9.81
CA ASP A 174 -6.36 -13.44 11.27
C ASP A 174 -6.81 -12.13 11.94
N ASP A 175 -7.10 -12.20 13.24
CA ASP A 175 -7.58 -11.07 14.04
C ASP A 175 -6.50 -10.00 14.25
N HIS A 176 -5.22 -10.37 14.23
CA HIS A 176 -4.12 -9.44 14.42
C HIS A 176 -4.04 -8.44 13.26
N ALA A 177 -4.06 -8.93 12.01
CA ALA A 177 -4.16 -8.10 10.81
C ALA A 177 -5.42 -7.24 10.81
N ARG A 178 -6.55 -7.79 11.26
CA ARG A 178 -7.82 -7.07 11.37
C ARG A 178 -7.72 -5.87 12.31
N GLU A 179 -7.19 -6.06 13.51
CA GLU A 179 -7.09 -4.99 14.51
C GLU A 179 -6.05 -3.93 14.12
N VAL A 180 -4.93 -4.33 13.50
CA VAL A 180 -3.94 -3.38 12.95
C VAL A 180 -4.57 -2.51 11.85
N LEU A 181 -5.25 -3.10 10.86
CA LEU A 181 -5.89 -2.33 9.80
C LEU A 181 -7.02 -1.44 10.32
N LYS A 182 -7.79 -1.93 11.30
CA LYS A 182 -8.84 -1.13 11.96
C LYS A 182 -8.25 0.08 12.70
N ALA A 183 -7.10 -0.08 13.36
CA ALA A 183 -6.41 1.01 14.04
C ALA A 183 -5.83 2.03 13.05
N ILE A 184 -5.25 1.57 11.94
CA ILE A 184 -4.73 2.42 10.85
C ILE A 184 -5.86 3.26 10.23
N TYR A 185 -7.01 2.65 9.93
CA TYR A 185 -8.12 3.34 9.28
C TYR A 185 -9.13 3.99 10.23
N ARG A 186 -8.86 3.99 11.54
CA ARG A 186 -9.73 4.60 12.55
C ARG A 186 -10.14 6.04 12.21
N PRO A 187 -9.26 6.93 11.73
CA PRO A 187 -9.65 8.30 11.36
C PRO A 187 -10.73 8.38 10.28
N LEU A 188 -10.78 7.42 9.35
CA LEU A 188 -11.84 7.34 8.33
C LEU A 188 -13.15 6.79 8.90
N SER A 189 -13.09 5.79 9.77
CA SER A 189 -14.30 5.25 10.42
C SER A 189 -15.06 6.29 11.26
N LEU A 190 -14.35 7.24 11.87
CA LEU A 190 -14.93 8.38 12.59
C LEU A 190 -15.67 9.36 11.67
N ARG A 191 -15.45 9.26 10.36
CA ARG A 191 -16.10 10.03 9.29
C ARG A 191 -17.14 9.19 8.54
N GLU A 192 -17.60 8.11 9.16
CA GLU A 192 -18.62 7.19 8.63
C GLU A 192 -18.23 6.49 7.31
N VAL A 193 -16.94 6.46 6.98
CA VAL A 193 -16.43 5.69 5.84
C VAL A 193 -16.49 4.19 6.19
N PRO A 194 -17.17 3.35 5.38
CA PRO A 194 -17.27 1.93 5.66
C PRO A 194 -15.94 1.23 5.41
N ILE A 195 -15.50 0.43 6.40
CA ILE A 195 -14.36 -0.48 6.28
C ILE A 195 -14.90 -1.90 6.09
N LEU A 196 -14.77 -2.42 4.87
CA LEU A 196 -15.25 -3.73 4.47
C LEU A 196 -14.17 -4.78 4.74
N PHE A 197 -14.36 -5.57 5.80
CA PHE A 197 -13.50 -6.71 6.09
C PHE A 197 -14.01 -7.97 5.37
N THR A 198 -13.12 -8.62 4.62
CA THR A 198 -13.38 -9.85 3.84
C THR A 198 -12.24 -10.85 4.05
N ASP A 199 -12.31 -12.02 3.41
CA ASP A 199 -11.11 -12.84 3.20
C ASP A 199 -10.18 -12.23 2.14
N ARG A 200 -8.93 -12.70 2.09
CA ARG A 200 -7.90 -12.16 1.17
C ARG A 200 -8.25 -12.34 -0.32
N PRO A 201 -8.66 -13.54 -0.80
CA PRO A 201 -9.08 -13.72 -2.19
C PRO A 201 -10.20 -12.78 -2.63
N THR A 202 -11.19 -12.54 -1.75
CA THR A 202 -12.31 -11.64 -2.00
C THR A 202 -11.83 -10.19 -2.14
N ALA A 203 -10.93 -9.72 -1.28
CA ALA A 203 -10.37 -8.37 -1.42
C ALA A 203 -9.59 -8.20 -2.73
N GLU A 204 -8.78 -9.20 -3.11
CA GLU A 204 -8.02 -9.20 -4.35
C GLU A 204 -8.93 -9.15 -5.58
N VAL A 205 -10.01 -9.94 -5.62
CA VAL A 205 -10.94 -9.95 -6.76
C VAL A 205 -11.75 -8.66 -6.87
N ILE A 206 -12.12 -8.01 -5.76
CA ILE A 206 -12.92 -6.77 -5.78
C ILE A 206 -12.21 -5.69 -6.61
N LYS A 207 -10.88 -5.58 -6.51
CA LYS A 207 -10.12 -4.58 -7.28
C LYS A 207 -10.25 -4.82 -8.79
N TYR A 208 -10.04 -6.05 -9.23
CA TYR A 208 -10.17 -6.41 -10.64
C TYR A 208 -11.60 -6.26 -11.14
N ALA A 209 -12.59 -6.73 -10.36
CA ALA A 209 -13.99 -6.63 -10.72
C ALA A 209 -14.45 -5.17 -10.86
N ALA A 210 -14.05 -4.29 -9.94
CA ALA A 210 -14.39 -2.87 -10.01
C ALA A 210 -13.81 -2.20 -11.27
N ASN A 211 -12.51 -2.39 -11.53
CA ASN A 211 -11.85 -1.81 -12.69
C ASN A 211 -12.41 -2.38 -14.01
N ALA A 212 -12.64 -3.70 -14.08
CA ALA A 212 -13.22 -4.34 -15.25
C ALA A 212 -14.65 -3.82 -15.52
N PHE A 213 -15.46 -3.67 -14.47
CA PHE A 213 -16.83 -3.17 -14.63
C PHE A 213 -16.88 -1.72 -15.09
N LEU A 214 -15.96 -0.86 -14.61
CA LEU A 214 -15.83 0.51 -15.12
C LEU A 214 -15.45 0.52 -16.60
N ALA A 215 -14.52 -0.33 -17.01
CA ALA A 215 -14.15 -0.48 -18.43
C ALA A 215 -15.34 -0.93 -19.30
N VAL A 216 -16.13 -1.90 -18.82
CA VAL A 216 -17.37 -2.33 -19.50
C VAL A 216 -18.34 -1.18 -19.71
N LYS A 217 -18.57 -0.34 -18.70
CA LYS A 217 -19.49 0.82 -18.83
C LYS A 217 -19.03 1.81 -19.90
N ILE A 218 -17.73 2.03 -20.03
CA ILE A 218 -17.15 2.92 -21.04
C ILE A 218 -17.26 2.27 -22.43
N SER A 219 -16.90 1.00 -22.57
CA SER A 219 -17.02 0.31 -23.85
C SER A 219 -18.47 0.22 -24.32
N PHE A 220 -19.41 -0.06 -23.40
CA PHE A 220 -20.83 -0.19 -23.71
C PHE A 220 -21.45 1.08 -24.30
N ILE A 221 -21.06 2.27 -23.84
CA ILE A 221 -21.57 3.54 -24.41
C ILE A 221 -20.88 3.93 -25.72
N ASN A 222 -19.72 3.34 -26.02
CA ASN A 222 -18.99 3.58 -27.26
C ASN A 222 -19.49 2.69 -28.42
N GLU A 223 -20.12 1.54 -28.13
CA GLU A 223 -20.83 0.70 -29.11
C GLU A 223 -22.19 1.29 -29.49
#